data_AF-A0A931GK59-F1
#
_entry.id   AF-A0A931GK59-F1
#
_cell.length_a   1.000
_cell.length_b   1.000
_cell.length_c   1.000
_cell.angle_alpha   90.00
_cell.angle_beta   90.00
_cell.angle_gamma   90.00
#
_symmetry.space_group_name_H-M   'P 1'
#
loop_
_entity.id
_entity.type
_entity.pdbx_description
1 polymer ?
#
loop_
_entity_poly.entity_id
_entity_poly.type
_entity_poly.pdbx_seq_one_letter_code
_entity_poly.pdbx_strand_id
1 'polypeptide(L)'
;MTGLYTRCGRLTQKGRPCRLGVHRLRWRDPLGWEPPQACGVHLTSEEWEEIYKIEDSYNERKAEAERIKDKEILSRPANWSGFLGSTCSAPDVSCRQTAVAWLVTMDMPDPRVCYDHLTPEERAALDSAQAAVEARLRRLAEEPDCWSWPVPEPREYASEEEACDALSAWQHGRGCAVCGDPSGLVQDHDHTTGLVRGKLCHTCNVKEGKGSTRAPFTRYRERNPASILGVKVRYWSPWTGYAEPEPTLTEEERAAEQRTLRDAVDRLTFPAFGSLPLDDRNDA
;
A
#
# COMPACT_ATOMS: atom_id res chain seq x y z
N MET A 1 2.69 25.30 13.93
CA MET A 1 1.83 26.21 13.15
C MET A 1 2.52 26.50 11.83
N THR A 2 2.14 25.78 10.79
CA THR A 2 2.67 25.93 9.42
C THR A 2 1.49 25.66 8.49
N GLY A 3 0.82 26.72 8.06
CA GLY A 3 -0.30 26.65 7.13
C GLY A 3 0.21 26.55 5.69
N LEU A 4 -0.21 25.51 4.99
CA LEU A 4 -0.10 25.43 3.53
C LEU A 4 -1.10 26.41 2.91
N TYR A 5 -0.59 27.46 2.26
CA TYR A 5 -1.40 28.34 1.41
C TYR A 5 -1.34 27.82 -0.02
N THR A 6 -2.47 27.35 -0.56
CA THR A 6 -2.59 27.05 -2.00
C THR A 6 -3.04 28.27 -2.78
N ARG A 7 -2.22 28.66 -3.76
CA ARG A 7 -2.46 29.73 -4.73
C ARG A 7 -3.53 29.27 -5.73
N CYS A 8 -4.64 30.00 -5.84
CA CYS A 8 -5.68 29.72 -6.84
C CYS A 8 -5.12 29.94 -8.25
N GLY A 9 -4.99 28.85 -9.02
CA GLY A 9 -4.45 28.85 -10.39
C GLY A 9 -5.48 29.11 -11.50
N ARG A 10 -6.66 29.67 -11.20
CA ARG A 10 -7.66 29.97 -12.25
C ARG A 10 -7.49 31.36 -12.83
N LEU A 11 -7.17 31.42 -14.12
CA LEU A 11 -7.45 32.57 -14.98
C LEU A 11 -8.96 32.59 -15.27
N THR A 12 -9.60 33.76 -15.16
CA THR A 12 -10.97 33.96 -15.68
C THR A 12 -10.93 34.09 -17.20
N GLN A 13 -12.07 33.91 -17.88
CA GLN A 13 -12.24 33.98 -19.35
C GLN A 13 -11.78 35.29 -20.03
N LYS A 14 -11.22 36.27 -19.30
CA LYS A 14 -10.61 37.49 -19.85
C LYS A 14 -9.21 37.83 -19.29
N GLY A 15 -8.48 36.85 -18.73
CA GLY A 15 -7.04 36.99 -18.48
C GLY A 15 -6.61 38.01 -17.41
N ARG A 16 -7.40 38.24 -16.34
CA ARG A 16 -6.95 39.04 -15.18
C ARG A 16 -7.05 38.26 -13.86
N PRO A 17 -6.06 38.41 -12.94
CA PRO A 17 -6.06 37.70 -11.65
C PRO A 17 -7.11 38.24 -10.67
N CYS A 18 -7.77 37.31 -9.98
CA CYS A 18 -8.81 37.55 -8.98
C CYS A 18 -8.25 38.28 -7.74
N ARG A 19 -8.86 39.40 -7.34
CA ARG A 19 -8.56 40.15 -6.10
C ARG A 19 -9.77 40.14 -5.16
N LEU A 20 -9.90 39.10 -4.34
CA LEU A 20 -10.71 39.07 -3.10
C LEU A 20 -9.91 38.14 -2.16
N GLY A 21 -9.37 38.54 -1.01
CA GLY A 21 -10.01 39.28 0.08
C GLY A 21 -10.46 38.25 1.12
N VAL A 22 -9.65 38.02 2.17
CA VAL A 22 -9.84 36.95 3.15
C VAL A 22 -11.10 37.22 3.99
N HIS A 23 -12.15 36.42 3.81
CA HIS A 23 -13.28 36.37 4.74
C HIS A 23 -13.58 34.93 5.16
N ARG A 24 -13.76 34.75 6.47
CA ARG A 24 -14.22 33.52 7.12
C ARG A 24 -15.71 33.36 6.81
N LEU A 25 -16.06 32.54 5.84
CA LEU A 25 -17.44 32.21 5.50
C LEU A 25 -17.89 30.95 6.24
N ARG A 26 -18.97 31.08 7.03
CA ARG A 26 -19.83 29.95 7.40
C ARG A 26 -20.45 29.42 6.11
N TRP A 27 -20.22 28.14 5.82
CA TRP A 27 -20.85 27.43 4.71
C TRP A 27 -22.34 27.23 5.02
N ARG A 28 -23.21 27.89 4.27
CA ARG A 28 -24.53 27.37 3.89
C ARG A 28 -24.49 27.22 2.38
N ASP A 29 -24.68 26.01 1.91
CA ASP A 29 -24.61 25.65 0.49
C ASP A 29 -25.90 26.08 -0.24
N PRO A 30 -25.84 26.94 -1.27
CA PRO A 30 -26.98 27.27 -2.12
C PRO A 30 -26.99 26.53 -3.48
N LEU A 31 -26.10 25.56 -3.72
CA LEU A 31 -25.90 24.99 -5.05
C LEU A 31 -26.17 23.49 -5.20
N GLY A 32 -26.82 22.84 -4.22
CA GLY A 32 -27.36 21.49 -4.42
C GLY A 32 -26.29 20.48 -4.83
N TRP A 33 -25.15 20.48 -4.14
CA TRP A 33 -24.12 19.49 -4.37
C TRP A 33 -24.48 18.19 -3.65
N GLU A 34 -24.87 17.17 -4.39
CA GLU A 34 -24.94 15.80 -3.86
C GLU A 34 -23.52 15.21 -3.79
N PRO A 35 -23.12 14.61 -2.66
CA PRO A 35 -21.82 13.95 -2.54
C PRO A 35 -21.74 12.74 -3.50
N PRO A 36 -20.57 12.47 -4.10
CA PRO A 36 -20.44 11.37 -5.05
C PRO A 36 -20.63 10.02 -4.36
N GLN A 37 -21.51 9.21 -4.95
CA GLN A 37 -21.82 7.83 -4.59
C GLN A 37 -20.59 6.94 -4.83
N ALA A 38 -19.76 6.75 -3.81
CA ALA A 38 -18.82 5.64 -3.75
C ALA A 38 -19.55 4.43 -3.15
N CYS A 39 -19.77 3.39 -3.97
CA CYS A 39 -20.31 2.07 -3.61
C CYS A 39 -21.25 2.03 -2.37
N GLY A 40 -22.54 2.24 -2.63
CA GLY A 40 -23.62 1.58 -1.89
C GLY A 40 -24.02 2.11 -0.52
N VAL A 41 -23.10 2.62 0.29
CA VAL A 41 -23.45 3.08 1.64
C VAL A 41 -23.82 4.56 1.59
N HIS A 42 -25.13 4.85 1.68
CA HIS A 42 -25.62 6.20 1.99
C HIS A 42 -25.25 6.55 3.43
N LEU A 43 -24.01 6.99 3.64
CA LEU A 43 -23.59 7.57 4.90
C LEU A 43 -24.15 8.98 4.99
N THR A 44 -24.97 9.22 6.00
CA THR A 44 -25.39 10.55 6.42
C THR A 44 -24.17 11.40 6.78
N SER A 45 -24.34 12.72 6.79
CA SER A 45 -23.27 13.63 7.24
C SER A 45 -22.78 13.30 8.66
N GLU A 46 -23.65 12.77 9.52
CA GLU A 46 -23.30 12.30 10.87
C GLU A 46 -22.43 11.04 10.83
N GLU A 47 -22.75 10.07 9.97
CA GLU A 47 -21.95 8.84 9.81
C GLU A 47 -20.57 9.12 9.18
N TRP A 48 -20.48 10.09 8.26
CA TRP A 48 -19.19 10.58 7.76
C TRP A 48 -18.36 11.21 8.86
N GLU A 49 -18.97 12.04 9.71
CA GLU A 49 -18.27 12.61 10.87
C GLU A 49 -17.79 11.53 11.86
N GLU A 50 -18.53 10.44 12.04
CA GLU A 50 -18.07 9.31 12.86
C GLU A 50 -16.89 8.57 12.24
N ILE A 51 -16.90 8.32 10.93
CA ILE A 51 -15.76 7.70 10.24
C ILE A 51 -14.51 8.58 10.33
N TYR A 52 -14.64 9.90 10.12
CA TYR A 52 -13.52 10.82 10.28
C TYR A 52 -12.99 10.84 11.72
N LYS A 53 -13.87 10.75 12.74
CA LYS A 53 -13.43 10.62 14.15
C LYS A 53 -12.67 9.31 14.40
N ILE A 54 -13.06 8.21 13.74
CA ILE A 54 -12.34 6.92 13.84
C ILE A 54 -10.97 7.02 13.17
N GLU A 55 -10.89 7.65 12.00
CA GLU A 55 -9.63 7.85 11.28
C GLU A 55 -8.69 8.81 12.03
N ASP A 56 -9.20 9.92 12.57
CA ASP A 56 -8.45 10.83 13.42
C ASP A 56 -7.97 10.13 14.69
N SER A 57 -8.83 9.36 15.36
CA SER A 57 -8.44 8.56 16.54
C SER A 57 -7.39 7.50 16.20
N TYR A 58 -7.48 6.86 15.03
CA TYR A 58 -6.46 5.93 14.54
C TYR A 58 -5.12 6.65 14.28
N ASN A 59 -5.15 7.80 13.61
CA ASN A 59 -3.97 8.60 13.32
C ASN A 59 -3.33 9.17 14.59
N GLU A 60 -4.12 9.57 15.57
CA GLU A 60 -3.66 10.01 16.89
C GLU A 60 -2.98 8.88 17.66
N ARG A 61 -3.59 7.68 17.70
CA ARG A 61 -2.98 6.49 18.32
C ARG A 61 -1.72 6.05 17.60
N LYS A 62 -1.68 6.13 16.27
CA LYS A 62 -0.47 5.85 15.47
C LYS A 62 0.63 6.87 15.76
N ALA A 63 0.30 8.15 15.78
CA ALA A 63 1.24 9.22 16.13
C ALA A 63 1.71 9.12 17.59
N GLU A 64 0.84 8.66 18.50
CA GLU A 64 1.23 8.37 19.89
C GLU A 64 2.16 7.16 19.97
N ALA A 65 1.89 6.08 19.24
CA ALA A 65 2.77 4.93 19.16
C ALA A 65 4.15 5.30 18.57
N GLU A 66 4.19 6.16 17.55
CA GLU A 66 5.45 6.71 17.02
C GLU A 66 6.13 7.65 18.02
N ARG A 67 5.38 8.51 18.74
CA ARG A 67 5.94 9.33 19.83
C ARG A 67 6.47 8.49 20.99
N ILE A 68 5.85 7.34 21.29
CA ILE A 68 6.32 6.40 22.32
C ILE A 68 7.59 5.71 21.82
N LYS A 69 7.63 5.24 20.57
CA LYS A 69 8.86 4.71 19.95
C LYS A 69 9.98 5.74 19.93
N ASP A 70 9.69 6.98 19.54
CA ASP A 70 10.67 8.06 19.53
C ASP A 70 11.10 8.44 20.96
N LYS A 71 10.19 8.45 21.94
CA LYS A 71 10.54 8.65 23.35
C LYS A 71 11.32 7.48 23.93
N GLU A 72 11.05 6.23 23.56
CA GLU A 72 11.89 5.08 23.91
C GLU A 72 13.26 5.18 23.23
N ILE A 73 13.32 5.65 21.98
CA ILE A 73 14.57 5.88 21.25
C ILE A 73 15.36 7.07 21.81
N LEU A 74 14.70 8.11 22.31
CA LEU A 74 15.31 9.34 22.83
C LEU A 74 15.54 9.32 24.36
N SER A 75 14.83 8.47 25.10
CA SER A 75 15.14 8.15 26.50
C SER A 75 16.22 7.08 26.63
N ARG A 76 16.67 6.49 25.52
CA ARG A 76 17.97 5.83 25.45
C ARG A 76 19.04 6.89 25.73
N PRO A 77 19.82 6.74 26.81
CA PRO A 77 20.81 7.75 27.15
C PRO A 77 21.84 7.89 26.03
N ALA A 78 22.26 9.13 25.75
CA ALA A 78 23.19 9.52 24.68
C ALA A 78 24.63 8.95 24.85
N ASN A 79 24.83 8.05 25.81
CA ASN A 79 26.06 7.30 26.04
C ASN A 79 25.98 5.87 25.49
N TRP A 80 25.22 5.64 24.41
CA TRP A 80 25.27 4.42 23.59
C TRP A 80 26.61 4.24 22.83
N SER A 81 27.69 4.79 23.38
CA SER A 81 29.07 4.31 23.26
C SER A 81 29.39 3.19 24.26
N GLY A 82 28.45 2.83 25.16
CA GLY A 82 28.49 1.66 26.05
C GLY A 82 28.12 0.34 25.37
N PHE A 83 28.55 0.10 24.13
CA PHE A 83 28.30 -1.10 23.32
C PHE A 83 28.96 -2.39 23.88
N LEU A 84 29.43 -2.36 25.13
CA LEU A 84 30.13 -3.44 25.83
C LEU A 84 29.38 -3.95 27.09
N GLY A 85 28.14 -3.53 27.33
CA GLY A 85 27.47 -3.76 28.62
C GLY A 85 25.99 -4.15 28.59
N SER A 86 25.46 -4.80 27.55
CA SER A 86 24.16 -5.47 27.67
C SER A 86 24.32 -6.74 28.53
N THR A 87 24.31 -6.54 29.84
CA THR A 87 24.28 -7.64 30.81
C THR A 87 22.87 -8.19 30.89
N CYS A 88 22.71 -9.50 30.68
CA CYS A 88 21.46 -10.21 30.96
C CYS A 88 20.94 -9.83 32.34
N SER A 89 19.65 -9.47 32.45
CA SER A 89 19.05 -9.13 33.75
C SER A 89 18.46 -10.37 34.45
N ALA A 90 18.97 -11.57 34.14
CA ALA A 90 18.51 -12.78 34.79
C ALA A 90 18.74 -12.64 36.31
N PRO A 91 17.68 -12.72 37.14
CA PRO A 91 17.87 -12.71 38.58
C PRO A 91 18.77 -13.90 38.95
N ASP A 92 19.80 -13.61 39.73
CA ASP A 92 20.68 -14.59 40.40
C ASP A 92 21.73 -15.33 39.55
N VAL A 93 21.92 -15.03 38.25
CA VAL A 93 23.00 -15.64 37.44
C VAL A 93 23.73 -14.60 36.58
N SER A 94 25.06 -14.51 36.70
CA SER A 94 25.87 -13.67 35.82
C SER A 94 25.99 -14.34 34.43
N CYS A 95 25.23 -13.83 33.48
CA CYS A 95 25.33 -14.25 32.09
C CYS A 95 26.74 -13.95 31.55
N ARG A 96 27.43 -14.98 31.07
CA ARG A 96 28.78 -14.86 30.48
C ARG A 96 28.75 -14.62 28.97
N GLN A 97 27.58 -14.53 28.35
CA GLN A 97 27.48 -14.24 26.92
C GLN A 97 27.81 -12.77 26.64
N THR A 98 28.57 -12.53 25.58
CA THR A 98 28.89 -11.18 25.11
C THR A 98 27.67 -10.50 24.50
N ALA A 99 27.58 -9.17 24.60
CA ALA A 99 26.56 -8.32 23.99
C ALA A 99 26.25 -8.64 22.51
N VAL A 100 27.23 -9.16 21.76
CA VAL A 100 27.07 -9.55 20.34
C VAL A 100 26.09 -10.70 20.15
N ALA A 101 25.97 -11.62 21.10
CA ALA A 101 25.00 -12.73 21.04
C ALA A 101 23.54 -12.23 21.09
N TRP A 102 23.31 -11.05 21.68
CA TRP A 102 21.99 -10.42 21.78
C TRP A 102 21.53 -9.75 20.49
N LEU A 103 22.45 -9.30 19.64
CA LEU A 103 22.13 -8.55 18.42
C LEU A 103 21.42 -9.40 17.35
N VAL A 104 21.45 -10.73 17.48
CA VAL A 104 20.87 -11.66 16.50
C VAL A 104 19.47 -12.14 16.91
N THR A 105 19.03 -11.89 18.14
CA THR A 105 17.80 -12.44 18.73
C THR A 105 16.88 -11.33 19.27
N MET A 106 16.38 -10.44 18.39
CA MET A 106 15.54 -9.30 18.82
C MET A 106 14.06 -9.65 19.07
N ASP A 107 13.59 -10.84 18.67
CA ASP A 107 12.21 -11.31 18.90
C ASP A 107 12.13 -12.28 20.10
N MET A 108 12.63 -11.86 21.26
CA MET A 108 12.53 -12.63 22.51
C MET A 108 11.27 -12.24 23.30
N PRO A 109 10.62 -13.17 24.03
CA PRO A 109 9.44 -12.88 24.86
C PRO A 109 9.74 -11.87 25.99
N ASP A 110 10.96 -11.89 26.53
CA ASP A 110 11.51 -10.83 27.38
C ASP A 110 12.87 -10.38 26.82
N PRO A 111 13.00 -9.14 26.30
CA PRO A 111 14.25 -8.65 25.73
C PRO A 111 15.38 -8.47 26.76
N ARG A 112 15.12 -8.78 28.05
CA ARG A 112 16.09 -8.69 29.16
C ARG A 112 16.70 -10.03 29.55
N VAL A 113 16.26 -11.14 28.95
CA VAL A 113 16.73 -12.51 29.24
C VAL A 113 17.26 -13.15 27.95
N CYS A 114 18.52 -13.62 27.94
CA CYS A 114 19.06 -14.31 26.77
C CYS A 114 18.49 -15.72 26.66
N TYR A 115 18.59 -16.32 25.47
CA TYR A 115 18.13 -17.67 25.18
C TYR A 115 18.62 -18.73 26.20
N ASP A 116 19.87 -18.62 26.66
CA ASP A 116 20.45 -19.55 27.65
C ASP A 116 19.80 -19.45 29.03
N HIS A 117 19.19 -18.31 29.36
CA HIS A 117 18.51 -18.06 30.63
C HIS A 117 17.01 -18.26 30.60
N LEU A 118 16.43 -18.53 29.43
CA LEU A 118 15.08 -19.05 29.35
C LEU A 118 15.00 -20.40 30.07
N THR A 119 13.86 -20.72 30.67
CA THR A 119 13.56 -22.08 31.09
C THR A 119 13.50 -23.00 29.86
N PRO A 120 13.66 -24.33 30.01
CA PRO A 120 13.46 -25.26 28.89
C PRO A 120 12.10 -25.10 28.19
N GLU A 121 11.04 -24.78 28.96
CA GLU A 121 9.70 -24.54 28.43
C GLU A 121 9.64 -23.26 27.58
N GLU A 122 10.19 -22.15 28.07
CA GLU A 122 10.25 -20.88 27.33
C GLU A 122 11.11 -20.98 26.06
N ARG A 123 12.23 -21.72 26.10
CA ARG A 123 13.02 -22.02 24.89
C ARG A 123 12.20 -22.80 23.87
N ALA A 124 11.54 -23.87 24.30
CA ALA A 124 10.71 -24.66 23.41
C ALA A 124 9.58 -23.83 22.78
N ALA A 125 8.97 -22.93 23.54
CA ALA A 125 7.95 -22.01 23.04
C ALA A 125 8.52 -21.03 22.00
N LEU A 126 9.69 -20.44 22.26
CA LEU A 126 10.36 -19.54 21.32
C LEU A 126 10.79 -20.27 20.03
N ASP A 127 11.44 -21.42 20.16
CA ASP A 127 11.85 -22.25 19.01
C ASP A 127 10.63 -22.62 18.15
N SER A 128 9.52 -23.00 18.80
CA SER A 128 8.26 -23.28 18.12
C SER A 128 7.69 -22.06 17.40
N ALA A 129 7.77 -20.87 18.02
CA ALA A 129 7.32 -19.63 17.40
C ALA A 129 8.18 -19.24 16.19
N GLN A 130 9.51 -19.35 16.31
CA GLN A 130 10.44 -19.10 15.21
C GLN A 130 10.22 -20.08 14.05
N ALA A 131 10.10 -21.37 14.34
CA ALA A 131 9.78 -22.38 13.34
C ALA A 131 8.46 -22.08 12.60
N ALA A 132 7.45 -21.58 13.31
CA ALA A 132 6.18 -21.16 12.71
C ALA A 132 6.34 -19.93 11.80
N VAL A 133 7.13 -18.94 12.19
CA VAL A 133 7.45 -17.76 11.36
C VAL A 133 8.21 -18.18 10.10
N GLU A 134 9.24 -19.01 10.22
CA GLU A 134 10.01 -19.52 9.08
C GLU A 134 9.14 -20.36 8.13
N ALA A 135 8.26 -21.20 8.67
CA ALA A 135 7.30 -21.95 7.87
C ALA A 135 6.35 -21.00 7.11
N ARG A 136 5.85 -19.95 7.76
CA ARG A 136 5.03 -18.91 7.12
C ARG A 136 5.80 -18.21 6.00
N LEU A 137 7.05 -17.79 6.25
CA LEU A 137 7.87 -17.10 5.25
C LEU A 137 8.19 -18.00 4.04
N ARG A 138 8.46 -19.29 4.26
CA ARG A 138 8.64 -20.26 3.18
C ARG A 138 7.37 -20.42 2.36
N ARG A 139 6.19 -20.53 2.98
CA ARG A 139 4.92 -20.54 2.27
C ARG A 139 4.73 -19.27 1.44
N LEU A 140 4.91 -18.09 2.05
CA LEU A 140 4.74 -16.80 1.38
C LEU A 140 5.77 -16.52 0.27
N ALA A 141 6.85 -17.31 0.19
CA ALA A 141 7.76 -17.26 -0.93
C ALA A 141 7.16 -17.90 -2.20
N GLU A 142 6.21 -18.83 -2.03
CA GLU A 142 5.59 -19.61 -3.11
C GLU A 142 4.13 -19.23 -3.35
N GLU A 143 3.37 -18.96 -2.28
CA GLU A 143 1.92 -18.81 -2.29
C GLU A 143 1.48 -17.46 -1.72
N PRO A 144 0.45 -16.82 -2.29
CA PRO A 144 -0.15 -15.65 -1.70
C PRO A 144 -0.88 -16.02 -0.40
N ASP A 145 -0.84 -15.13 0.60
CA ASP A 145 -1.44 -15.39 1.91
C ASP A 145 -2.95 -15.70 1.82
N CYS A 146 -3.65 -15.13 0.83
CA CYS A 146 -5.08 -15.33 0.63
C CYS A 146 -5.50 -16.78 0.36
N TRP A 147 -4.57 -17.64 -0.08
CA TRP A 147 -4.85 -19.05 -0.30
C TRP A 147 -4.97 -19.85 0.99
N SER A 148 -4.46 -19.30 2.11
CA SER A 148 -4.60 -19.91 3.43
C SER A 148 -5.90 -19.54 4.15
N TRP A 149 -6.70 -18.63 3.58
CA TRP A 149 -7.89 -18.12 4.23
C TRP A 149 -9.08 -19.07 4.04
N PRO A 150 -9.96 -19.21 5.05
CA PRO A 150 -11.17 -20.01 4.90
C PRO A 150 -12.04 -19.50 3.75
N VAL A 151 -12.37 -20.38 2.81
CA VAL A 151 -13.23 -20.08 1.67
C VAL A 151 -14.67 -20.31 2.08
N PRO A 152 -15.58 -19.31 1.95
CA PRO A 152 -17.00 -19.51 2.22
C PRO A 152 -17.62 -20.45 1.18
N GLU A 153 -18.78 -21.03 1.52
CA GLU A 153 -19.56 -21.79 0.54
C GLU A 153 -19.90 -20.91 -0.68
N PRO A 154 -19.82 -21.46 -1.91
CA PRO A 154 -20.20 -20.72 -3.10
C PRO A 154 -21.63 -20.20 -3.02
N ARG A 155 -21.82 -18.94 -3.40
CA ARG A 155 -23.14 -18.32 -3.50
C ARG A 155 -23.21 -17.36 -4.67
N GLU A 156 -24.41 -17.16 -5.19
CA GLU A 156 -24.68 -16.07 -6.11
C GLU A 156 -24.87 -14.76 -5.34
N TYR A 157 -24.50 -13.66 -5.97
CA TYR A 157 -24.65 -12.31 -5.45
C TYR A 157 -25.72 -11.60 -6.28
N ALA A 158 -26.68 -10.97 -5.61
CA ALA A 158 -27.81 -10.32 -6.28
C ALA A 158 -27.40 -9.05 -7.03
N SER A 159 -26.28 -8.43 -6.63
CA SER A 159 -25.75 -7.22 -7.24
C SER A 159 -24.22 -7.14 -7.16
N GLU A 160 -23.64 -6.24 -7.95
CA GLU A 160 -22.20 -5.90 -7.88
C GLU A 160 -21.82 -5.25 -6.54
N GLU A 161 -22.74 -4.51 -5.93
CA GLU A 161 -22.57 -3.91 -4.59
C GLU A 161 -22.45 -5.00 -3.52
N GLU A 162 -23.34 -6.00 -3.54
CA GLU A 162 -23.28 -7.12 -2.60
C GLU A 162 -21.99 -7.94 -2.79
N ALA A 163 -21.55 -8.10 -4.04
CA ALA A 163 -20.28 -8.75 -4.37
C ALA A 163 -19.06 -7.95 -3.84
N CYS A 164 -19.11 -6.62 -3.91
CA CYS A 164 -18.09 -5.72 -3.35
C CYS A 164 -18.02 -5.81 -1.82
N ASP A 165 -19.19 -5.83 -1.16
CA ASP A 165 -19.29 -5.97 0.28
C ASP A 165 -18.77 -7.32 0.75
N ALA A 166 -19.13 -8.40 0.05
CA ALA A 166 -18.64 -9.73 0.37
C ALA A 166 -17.12 -9.85 0.22
N LEU A 167 -16.54 -9.25 -0.83
CA LEU A 167 -15.09 -9.20 -1.00
C LEU A 167 -14.42 -8.42 0.13
N SER A 168 -14.96 -7.25 0.47
CA SER A 168 -14.44 -6.40 1.55
C SER A 168 -14.53 -7.08 2.91
N ALA A 169 -15.65 -7.74 3.20
CA ALA A 169 -15.88 -8.48 4.44
C ALA A 169 -14.95 -9.68 4.55
N TRP A 170 -14.77 -10.44 3.46
CA TRP A 170 -13.90 -11.62 3.47
C TRP A 170 -12.44 -11.30 3.78
N GLN A 171 -11.93 -10.17 3.28
CA GLN A 171 -10.55 -9.72 3.54
C GLN A 171 -10.40 -8.93 4.86
N HIS A 172 -11.50 -8.54 5.50
CA HIS A 172 -11.46 -7.73 6.71
C HIS A 172 -10.67 -8.43 7.83
N GLY A 173 -9.70 -7.72 8.41
CA GLY A 173 -8.83 -8.24 9.48
C GLY A 173 -7.76 -9.26 9.03
N ARG A 174 -7.67 -9.60 7.74
CA ARG A 174 -6.70 -10.59 7.22
C ARG A 174 -5.44 -9.99 6.61
N GLY A 175 -5.49 -8.72 6.21
CA GLY A 175 -4.37 -8.00 5.62
C GLY A 175 -4.20 -8.21 4.12
N CYS A 176 -2.98 -7.97 3.63
CA CYS A 176 -2.62 -8.05 2.23
C CYS A 176 -2.83 -9.46 1.68
N ALA A 177 -3.52 -9.60 0.55
CA ALA A 177 -3.77 -10.91 -0.06
C ALA A 177 -2.49 -11.67 -0.47
N VAL A 178 -1.37 -10.96 -0.68
CA VAL A 178 -0.10 -11.60 -1.07
C VAL A 178 0.76 -11.93 0.14
N CYS A 179 1.01 -11.00 1.06
CA CYS A 179 1.96 -11.20 2.17
C CYS A 179 1.34 -11.28 3.57
N GLY A 180 0.04 -10.95 3.71
CA GLY A 180 -0.67 -10.90 4.99
C GLY A 180 -0.39 -9.66 5.84
N ASP A 181 0.42 -8.70 5.38
CA ASP A 181 0.65 -7.44 6.11
C ASP A 181 -0.67 -6.64 6.21
N PRO A 182 -1.16 -6.29 7.41
CA PRO A 182 -2.42 -5.56 7.59
C PRO A 182 -2.31 -4.06 7.26
N SER A 183 -1.12 -3.55 6.99
CA SER A 183 -0.86 -2.11 6.95
C SER A 183 -1.14 -1.50 5.57
N GLY A 184 -1.88 -0.37 5.55
CA GLY A 184 -2.01 0.48 4.37
C GLY A 184 -2.53 -0.25 3.14
N LEU A 185 -3.65 -0.96 3.31
CA LEU A 185 -4.26 -1.73 2.25
C LEU A 185 -4.87 -0.82 1.18
N VAL A 186 -4.58 -1.11 -0.07
CA VAL A 186 -5.11 -0.46 -1.26
C VAL A 186 -5.85 -1.48 -2.13
N GLN A 187 -6.85 -1.02 -2.87
CA GLN A 187 -7.58 -1.86 -3.79
C GLN A 187 -6.76 -2.12 -5.06
N ASP A 188 -6.49 -3.39 -5.32
CA ASP A 188 -5.81 -3.88 -6.50
C ASP A 188 -6.82 -4.34 -7.55
N HIS A 189 -6.52 -4.07 -8.81
CA HIS A 189 -7.37 -4.44 -9.93
C HIS A 189 -6.52 -4.89 -11.12
N ASP A 190 -7.13 -5.69 -11.99
CA ASP A 190 -6.55 -6.07 -13.26
C ASP A 190 -6.73 -4.91 -14.24
N HIS A 191 -5.63 -4.39 -14.78
CA HIS A 191 -5.65 -3.25 -15.69
C HIS A 191 -6.20 -3.61 -17.08
N THR A 192 -6.18 -4.88 -17.47
CA THR A 192 -6.75 -5.36 -18.74
C THR A 192 -8.26 -5.52 -18.63
N THR A 193 -8.78 -6.02 -17.51
CA THR A 193 -10.25 -6.24 -17.37
C THR A 193 -10.98 -5.14 -16.61
N GLY A 194 -10.26 -4.29 -15.87
CA GLY A 194 -10.84 -3.31 -14.96
C GLY A 194 -11.48 -3.92 -13.71
N LEU A 195 -11.34 -5.23 -13.48
CA LEU A 195 -11.95 -5.93 -12.34
C LEU A 195 -11.04 -5.90 -11.11
N VAL A 196 -11.63 -5.66 -9.95
CA VAL A 196 -10.99 -5.75 -8.65
C VAL A 196 -10.55 -7.19 -8.40
N ARG A 197 -9.30 -7.36 -7.99
CA ARG A 197 -8.73 -8.65 -7.58
C ARG A 197 -8.76 -8.84 -6.07
N GLY A 198 -8.60 -7.75 -5.31
CA GLY A 198 -8.63 -7.74 -3.85
C GLY A 198 -7.88 -6.55 -3.26
N LYS A 199 -7.55 -6.62 -1.98
CA LYS A 199 -6.73 -5.64 -1.26
C LYS A 199 -5.29 -6.11 -1.05
N LEU A 200 -4.34 -5.24 -1.33
CA LEU A 200 -2.89 -5.44 -1.16
C LEU A 200 -2.29 -4.32 -0.31
N CYS A 201 -1.22 -4.59 0.43
CA CYS A 201 -0.43 -3.49 0.99
C CYS A 201 0.25 -2.70 -0.14
N HIS A 202 0.55 -1.42 0.08
CA HIS A 202 1.16 -0.54 -0.94
C HIS A 202 2.40 -1.16 -1.60
N THR A 203 3.28 -1.79 -0.83
CA THR A 203 4.50 -2.43 -1.34
C THR A 203 4.21 -3.59 -2.29
N CYS A 204 3.23 -4.45 -1.96
CA CYS A 204 2.84 -5.54 -2.85
C CYS A 204 2.12 -5.01 -4.07
N ASN A 205 1.24 -4.01 -3.91
CA ASN A 205 0.53 -3.38 -5.02
C ASN A 205 1.50 -2.77 -6.05
N VAL A 206 2.54 -2.06 -5.60
CA VAL A 206 3.57 -1.50 -6.49
C VAL A 206 4.35 -2.60 -7.21
N LYS A 207 4.69 -3.70 -6.53
CA LYS A 207 5.39 -4.84 -7.17
C LYS A 207 4.51 -5.53 -8.21
N GLU A 208 3.22 -5.66 -7.90
CA GLU A 208 2.23 -6.24 -8.79
C GLU A 208 2.05 -5.38 -10.05
N GLY A 209 1.85 -4.07 -9.90
CA GLY A 209 1.73 -3.16 -11.04
C GLY A 209 3.01 -3.04 -11.90
N LYS A 210 4.18 -3.41 -11.37
CA LYS A 210 5.43 -3.55 -12.12
C LYS A 210 5.58 -4.90 -12.83
N GLY A 211 4.59 -5.79 -12.77
CA GLY A 211 4.62 -7.08 -13.43
C GLY A 211 5.58 -8.09 -12.79
N SER A 212 5.71 -8.08 -11.45
CA SER A 212 6.54 -9.06 -10.73
C SER A 212 6.21 -10.50 -11.17
N THR A 213 7.25 -11.27 -11.48
CA THR A 213 7.18 -12.68 -11.92
C THR A 213 7.45 -13.68 -10.80
N ARG A 214 7.64 -13.21 -9.55
CA ARG A 214 7.77 -14.10 -8.40
C ARG A 214 6.50 -14.93 -8.21
N ALA A 215 6.67 -16.19 -7.80
CA ALA A 215 5.60 -17.17 -7.67
C ALA A 215 4.32 -16.66 -6.96
N PRO A 216 4.38 -15.94 -5.82
CA PRO A 216 3.18 -15.48 -5.12
C PRO A 216 2.33 -14.51 -5.95
N PHE A 217 2.95 -13.70 -6.82
CA PHE A 217 2.23 -12.76 -7.68
C PHE A 217 1.59 -13.47 -8.86
N THR A 218 2.30 -14.41 -9.49
CA THR A 218 1.73 -15.25 -10.55
C THR A 218 0.51 -16.03 -10.03
N ARG A 219 0.66 -16.71 -8.89
CA ARG A 219 -0.43 -17.45 -8.24
C ARG A 219 -1.56 -16.52 -7.77
N TYR A 220 -1.24 -15.33 -7.27
CA TYR A 220 -2.24 -14.32 -6.93
C TYR A 220 -3.10 -13.95 -8.15
N ARG A 221 -2.50 -13.75 -9.33
CA ARG A 221 -3.27 -13.48 -10.57
C ARG A 221 -4.17 -14.64 -10.96
N GLU A 222 -3.69 -15.88 -10.83
CA GLU A 222 -4.44 -17.10 -11.14
C GLU A 222 -5.67 -17.29 -10.25
N ARG A 223 -5.54 -16.99 -8.95
CA ARG A 223 -6.61 -17.21 -7.97
C ARG A 223 -6.57 -16.13 -6.89
N ASN A 224 -6.98 -14.93 -7.26
CA ASN A 224 -7.08 -13.76 -6.38
C ASN A 224 -8.34 -13.84 -5.49
N PRO A 225 -8.46 -13.01 -4.43
CA PRO A 225 -9.65 -12.91 -3.60
C PRO A 225 -10.98 -12.85 -4.34
N ALA A 226 -11.10 -12.02 -5.38
CA ALA A 226 -12.34 -11.93 -6.14
C ALA A 226 -12.68 -13.24 -6.86
N SER A 227 -11.68 -13.89 -7.46
CA SER A 227 -11.83 -15.21 -8.08
C SER A 227 -12.13 -16.33 -7.07
N ILE A 228 -11.57 -16.28 -5.85
CA ILE A 228 -11.85 -17.25 -4.78
C ILE A 228 -13.32 -17.19 -4.37
N LEU A 229 -13.89 -16.00 -4.29
CA LEU A 229 -15.29 -15.78 -3.92
C LEU A 229 -16.26 -15.90 -5.11
N GLY A 230 -15.75 -16.00 -6.34
CA GLY A 230 -16.59 -15.99 -7.55
C GLY A 230 -17.26 -14.64 -7.82
N VAL A 231 -16.71 -13.54 -7.30
CA VAL A 231 -17.25 -12.18 -7.48
C VAL A 231 -16.61 -11.46 -8.67
N LYS A 232 -17.38 -10.58 -9.30
CA LYS A 232 -16.90 -9.64 -10.32
C LYS A 232 -17.30 -8.23 -9.90
N VAL A 233 -16.31 -7.41 -9.58
CA VAL A 233 -16.49 -6.04 -9.10
C VAL A 233 -15.62 -5.14 -9.95
N ARG A 234 -16.19 -4.11 -10.56
CA ARG A 234 -15.44 -3.11 -11.33
C ARG A 234 -14.69 -2.19 -10.39
N TYR A 235 -13.45 -1.89 -10.75
CA TYR A 235 -12.68 -0.88 -10.06
C TYR A 235 -13.27 0.50 -10.34
N TRP A 236 -13.37 1.32 -9.30
CA TRP A 236 -13.80 2.71 -9.39
C TRP A 236 -12.78 3.63 -8.72
N SER A 237 -12.50 4.74 -9.39
CA SER A 237 -11.60 5.79 -8.92
C SER A 237 -12.34 7.13 -8.91
N PRO A 238 -12.14 7.97 -7.88
CA PRO A 238 -12.77 9.29 -7.81
C PRO A 238 -12.25 10.27 -8.89
N TRP A 239 -11.11 9.96 -9.53
CA TRP A 239 -10.51 10.81 -10.55
C TRP A 239 -10.85 10.39 -11.97
N THR A 240 -11.02 9.08 -12.20
CA THR A 240 -11.17 8.52 -13.55
C THR A 240 -12.50 7.80 -13.75
N GLY A 241 -13.31 7.64 -12.71
CA GLY A 241 -14.53 6.84 -12.75
C GLY A 241 -14.22 5.35 -12.74
N TYR A 242 -15.10 4.55 -13.35
CA TYR A 242 -14.87 3.11 -13.49
C TYR A 242 -13.68 2.83 -14.41
N ALA A 243 -12.85 1.85 -14.05
CA ALA A 243 -11.84 1.35 -14.97
C ALA A 243 -12.53 0.77 -16.21
N GLU A 244 -12.15 1.30 -17.37
CA GLU A 244 -12.53 0.70 -18.64
C GLU A 244 -11.59 -0.49 -18.90
N PRO A 245 -12.13 -1.65 -19.32
CA PRO A 245 -11.28 -2.75 -19.77
C PRO A 245 -10.44 -2.29 -20.96
N GLU A 246 -9.21 -2.80 -21.05
CA GLU A 246 -8.39 -2.56 -22.24
C GLU A 246 -9.17 -3.00 -23.48
N PRO A 247 -9.15 -2.19 -24.55
CA PRO A 247 -9.81 -2.55 -25.79
C PRO A 247 -9.25 -3.88 -26.29
N THR A 248 -10.14 -4.75 -26.75
CA THR A 248 -9.77 -6.03 -27.35
C THR A 248 -9.19 -5.79 -28.74
N LEU A 249 -7.93 -5.39 -28.78
CA LEU A 249 -7.18 -5.24 -30.02
C LEU A 249 -6.85 -6.63 -30.59
N THR A 250 -7.02 -6.79 -31.88
CA THR A 250 -6.46 -7.91 -32.64
C THR A 250 -4.93 -7.92 -32.56
N GLU A 251 -4.29 -9.05 -32.86
CA GLU A 251 -2.82 -9.10 -32.95
C GLU A 251 -2.26 -8.07 -33.94
N GLU A 252 -2.99 -7.84 -35.03
CA GLU A 252 -2.60 -6.89 -36.07
C GLU A 252 -2.68 -5.43 -35.58
N GLU A 253 -3.75 -5.09 -34.84
CA GLU A 253 -3.91 -3.78 -34.20
C GLU A 253 -2.88 -3.54 -33.09
N ARG A 254 -2.61 -4.54 -32.23
CA ARG A 254 -1.53 -4.47 -31.23
C ARG A 254 -0.17 -4.23 -31.87
N ALA A 255 0.13 -4.95 -32.97
CA ALA A 255 1.38 -4.78 -33.68
C ALA A 255 1.48 -3.38 -34.33
N ALA A 256 0.37 -2.84 -34.83
CA ALA A 256 0.31 -1.48 -35.37
C ALA A 256 0.54 -0.42 -34.28
N GLU A 257 -0.08 -0.59 -33.11
CA GLU A 257 0.10 0.32 -31.98
C GLU A 257 1.55 0.28 -31.46
N GLN A 258 2.14 -0.91 -31.31
CA GLN A 258 3.55 -1.05 -30.91
C GLN A 258 4.52 -0.40 -31.90
N ARG A 259 4.27 -0.54 -33.21
CA ARG A 259 5.04 0.17 -34.24
C ARG A 259 4.93 1.69 -34.06
N THR A 260 3.72 2.19 -33.83
CA THR A 260 3.45 3.62 -33.66
C THR A 260 4.13 4.19 -32.42
N LEU A 261 4.09 3.48 -31.30
CA LEU A 261 4.79 3.85 -30.06
C LEU A 261 6.30 3.84 -30.24
N ARG A 262 6.84 2.83 -30.92
CA ARG A 262 8.27 2.74 -31.19
C ARG A 262 8.76 3.88 -32.08
N ASP A 263 8.03 4.19 -33.16
CA ASP A 263 8.33 5.34 -34.01
C ASP A 263 8.28 6.67 -33.25
N ALA A 264 7.34 6.81 -32.30
CA ALA A 264 7.25 7.99 -31.44
C ALA A 264 8.44 8.11 -30.49
N VAL A 265 8.86 7.01 -29.87
CA VAL A 265 10.07 6.96 -29.03
C VAL A 265 11.31 7.28 -29.84
N ASP A 266 11.47 6.70 -31.03
CA ASP A 266 12.64 6.94 -31.88
C ASP A 266 12.76 8.42 -32.27
N ARG A 267 11.63 9.09 -32.57
CA ARG A 267 11.61 10.54 -32.84
C ARG A 267 12.00 11.41 -31.65
N LEU A 268 11.68 10.97 -30.43
CA LEU A 268 12.04 11.68 -29.19
C LEU A 268 13.49 11.43 -28.78
N THR A 269 14.02 10.24 -29.08
CA THR A 269 15.35 9.79 -28.63
C THR A 269 16.45 10.21 -29.62
N PHE A 270 16.12 10.23 -30.92
CA PHE A 270 16.98 10.72 -31.99
C PHE A 270 16.26 11.86 -32.71
N PRO A 271 16.22 13.08 -32.12
CA PRO A 271 15.80 14.23 -32.91
C PRO A 271 16.70 14.27 -34.13
N ALA A 272 16.12 14.29 -35.32
CA ALA A 272 16.87 14.45 -36.56
C ALA A 272 17.77 15.66 -36.37
N PHE A 273 19.07 15.43 -36.17
CA PHE A 273 20.06 16.49 -36.20
C PHE A 273 19.96 17.02 -37.61
N GLY A 274 19.21 18.11 -37.77
CA GLY A 274 19.17 18.84 -39.02
C GLY A 274 20.61 19.07 -39.40
N SER A 275 21.01 18.45 -40.50
CA SER A 275 22.25 18.74 -41.18
C SER A 275 22.21 20.24 -41.46
N LEU A 276 22.82 21.01 -40.55
CA LEU A 276 23.06 22.42 -40.74
C LEU A 276 23.77 22.53 -42.09
N PRO A 277 23.24 23.32 -43.04
CA PRO A 277 23.93 23.54 -44.29
C PRO A 277 25.32 24.03 -43.94
N LEU A 278 26.34 23.30 -44.40
CA LEU A 278 27.72 23.74 -44.34
C LEU A 278 27.75 25.04 -45.16
N ASP A 279 27.89 26.17 -44.46
CA ASP A 279 28.09 27.46 -45.07
C ASP A 279 29.41 27.39 -45.87
N ASP A 280 29.30 27.30 -47.19
CA ASP A 280 30.40 27.45 -48.15
C ASP A 280 30.92 28.90 -48.10
N ARG A 281 31.66 29.23 -47.04
CA ARG A 281 32.45 30.46 -46.96
C ARG A 281 33.91 30.11 -46.78
N ASN A 282 34.58 29.85 -47.90
CA ASN A 282 36.02 30.05 -48.05
C ASN A 282 36.31 30.49 -49.49
N ASP A 283 35.96 31.75 -49.77
CA ASP A 283 36.60 32.55 -50.81
C ASP A 283 37.23 33.77 -50.12
N ALA A 284 38.54 33.69 -49.83
CA ALA A 284 39.52 34.79 -49.76
C ALA A 284 40.88 34.27 -49.24
#